data_AF-A0A3P7NA62-F1
#
_entry.id   AF-A0A3P7NA62-F1
#
_cell.length_a   1.000
_cell.length_b   1.000
_cell.length_c   1.000
_cell.angle_alpha   90.00
_cell.angle_beta   90.00
_cell.angle_gamma   90.00
#
_symmetry.space_group_name_H-M   'P 1'
#
loop_
_entity.id
_entity.type
_entity.pdbx_description
1 polymer ?
#
loop_
_entity_poly.entity_id
_entity_poly.type
_entity_poly.pdbx_seq_one_letter_code
_entity_poly.pdbx_strand_id
1 'polypeptide(L)'
;MLEPSGLCYEYKAWAIGKHRQAAKTEIEKLKFDEMPMEQLVKEAVRIILTVRDEAKDKNMQVEMGWVGKNTDGKHQSVPRDIVKQAETWAKAKLEEDDMEE
;
A
#
# COMPACT_ATOMS: atom_id res chain seq x y z
N MET A 1 11.77 -11.64 -3.21
CA MET A 1 10.68 -11.92 -4.18
C MET A 1 11.19 -12.95 -5.17
N LEU A 2 10.43 -14.00 -5.46
CA LEU A 2 10.80 -15.04 -6.41
C LEU A 2 10.34 -14.61 -7.80
N GLU A 3 11.29 -14.39 -8.70
CA GLU A 3 10.99 -14.11 -10.11
C GLU A 3 10.82 -15.41 -10.90
N PRO A 4 10.06 -15.42 -12.02
CA PRO A 4 9.91 -16.61 -12.87
C PRO A 4 11.24 -17.18 -13.39
N SER A 5 12.30 -16.36 -13.42
CA SER A 5 13.67 -16.74 -13.78
C SER A 5 14.38 -17.59 -12.71
N GLY A 6 13.79 -17.75 -11.52
CA GLY A 6 14.43 -18.40 -10.37
C GLY A 6 15.35 -17.48 -9.55
N LEU A 7 15.48 -16.21 -9.94
CA LEU A 7 16.20 -15.22 -9.14
C LEU A 7 15.43 -14.88 -7.86
N CYS A 8 16.16 -14.74 -6.76
CA CYS A 8 15.63 -14.35 -5.47
C CYS A 8 16.47 -13.23 -4.87
N TYR A 9 15.80 -12.11 -4.58
CA TYR A 9 16.41 -10.96 -3.94
C TYR A 9 15.65 -10.58 -2.66
N GLU A 10 16.39 -9.99 -1.74
CA GLU A 10 15.86 -9.31 -0.56
C GLU A 10 15.45 -7.87 -0.94
N TYR A 11 14.33 -7.41 -0.37
CA TYR A 11 13.78 -6.10 -0.68
C TYR A 11 13.31 -5.42 0.60
N LYS A 12 13.53 -4.11 0.68
CA LYS A 12 12.87 -3.26 1.69
C LYS A 12 11.39 -3.04 1.36
N ALA A 13 11.08 -2.85 0.08
CA ALA A 13 9.73 -2.73 -0.43
C ALA A 13 9.67 -3.23 -1.88
N TRP A 14 8.50 -3.71 -2.30
CA TRP A 14 8.33 -4.25 -3.65
C TRP A 14 6.88 -4.12 -4.11
N ALA A 15 6.68 -3.96 -5.43
CA ALA A 15 5.36 -3.93 -6.07
C ALA A 15 5.37 -4.78 -7.35
N ILE A 16 4.25 -5.45 -7.62
CA ILE A 16 4.02 -6.31 -8.79
C ILE A 16 2.68 -5.98 -9.45
N GLY A 17 2.50 -6.39 -10.71
CA GLY A 17 1.28 -6.15 -11.48
C GLY A 17 1.43 -5.07 -12.56
N LYS A 18 0.29 -4.67 -13.15
CA LYS A 18 0.22 -3.76 -14.30
C LYS A 18 0.82 -2.38 -14.00
N HIS A 19 0.51 -1.82 -12.83
CA HIS A 19 0.90 -0.47 -12.42
C HIS A 19 2.14 -0.44 -11.50
N ARG A 20 2.97 -1.50 -11.53
CA ARG A 20 4.11 -1.67 -10.62
C ARG A 20 5.10 -0.51 -10.61
N GLN A 21 5.32 0.14 -11.75
CA GLN A 21 6.31 1.22 -11.84
C GLN A 21 5.83 2.47 -11.10
N ALA A 22 4.57 2.85 -11.30
CA ALA A 22 3.95 3.97 -10.57
C ALA A 22 3.91 3.71 -9.07
N ALA A 23 3.56 2.47 -8.67
CA ALA A 23 3.55 2.09 -7.26
C ALA A 23 4.95 2.19 -6.62
N LYS A 24 6.01 1.77 -7.34
CA LYS A 24 7.40 1.91 -6.86
C LYS A 24 7.78 3.38 -6.65
N THR A 25 7.42 4.27 -7.57
CA THR A 25 7.68 5.70 -7.43
C THR A 25 7.01 6.28 -6.18
N GLU A 26 5.78 5.87 -5.86
CA GLU A 26 5.14 6.32 -4.62
C GLU A 26 5.80 5.72 -3.36
N ILE A 27 6.22 4.46 -3.41
CA ILE A 27 6.95 3.80 -2.31
C ILE A 27 8.29 4.52 -2.03
N GLU A 28 9.00 4.96 -3.07
CA GLU A 28 10.29 5.66 -2.95
C GLU A 28 10.19 7.02 -2.26
N LYS A 29 9.00 7.65 -2.25
CA LYS A 29 8.75 8.91 -1.53
C LYS A 29 8.67 8.71 0.00
N LEU A 30 8.44 7.47 0.46
CA LEU A 30 8.16 7.16 1.85
C LEU A 30 9.43 6.81 2.63
N LYS A 31 9.55 7.33 3.85
CA LYS A 31 10.55 6.91 4.85
C LYS A 31 10.00 5.80 5.76
N PHE A 32 9.62 4.68 5.17
CA PHE A 32 8.89 3.61 5.88
C PHE A 32 9.68 2.95 7.03
N ASP A 33 11.01 3.04 7.02
CA ASP A 33 11.87 2.55 8.12
C ASP A 33 11.58 3.26 9.46
N GLU A 34 11.00 4.47 9.41
CA GLU A 34 10.69 5.31 10.59
C GLU A 34 9.19 5.34 10.92
N MET A 35 8.34 4.68 10.14
CA MET A 35 6.88 4.76 10.29
C MET A 35 6.31 3.66 11.19
N PRO A 36 5.31 3.98 12.03
CA PRO A 36 4.55 2.95 12.73
C PRO A 36 3.70 2.13 11.75
N MET A 37 3.44 0.87 12.11
CA MET A 37 2.68 -0.08 11.28
C MET A 37 1.32 0.47 10.80
N GLU A 38 0.62 1.22 11.66
CA GLU A 38 -0.68 1.82 11.33
C GLU A 38 -0.57 2.87 10.20
N GLN A 39 0.52 3.64 10.19
CA GLN A 39 0.78 4.62 9.13
C GLN A 39 1.17 3.91 7.83
N LEU A 40 1.96 2.83 7.91
CA LEU A 40 2.29 2.01 6.74
C LEU A 40 1.05 1.43 6.07
N VAL A 41 0.05 1.02 6.87
CA VAL A 41 -1.23 0.53 6.34
C VAL A 41 -1.95 1.64 5.56
N LYS A 42 -2.03 2.85 6.13
CA LYS A 42 -2.63 4.02 5.48
C LYS A 42 -1.94 4.38 4.16
N GLU A 43 -0.62 4.47 4.17
CA GLU A 43 0.18 4.78 2.98
C GLU A 43 0.04 3.71 1.89
N ALA A 44 0.02 2.42 2.25
CA ALA A 44 -0.17 1.34 1.28
C ALA A 44 -1.53 1.44 0.58
N VAL A 45 -2.60 1.79 1.29
CA VAL A 45 -3.92 2.03 0.70
C VAL A 45 -3.91 3.26 -0.21
N ARG A 46 -3.24 4.35 0.21
CA ARG A 46 -3.07 5.55 -0.62
C ARG A 46 -2.38 5.23 -1.94
N ILE A 47 -1.26 4.50 -1.90
CA ILE A 47 -0.53 4.09 -3.11
C ILE A 47 -1.45 3.31 -4.06
N ILE A 48 -2.24 2.36 -3.56
CA ILE A 48 -3.18 1.57 -4.38
C ILE A 48 -4.21 2.48 -5.04
N LEU A 49 -4.76 3.45 -4.30
CA LEU A 49 -5.74 4.41 -4.84
C LEU A 49 -5.12 5.39 -5.84
N THR A 50 -3.88 5.84 -5.62
CA THR A 50 -3.16 6.74 -6.55
C THR A 50 -2.86 6.07 -7.89
N VAL A 51 -2.45 4.80 -7.88
CA VAL A 51 -2.07 4.10 -9.12
C VAL A 51 -3.25 3.47 -9.87
N ARG A 52 -4.45 3.53 -9.26
CA ARG A 52 -5.70 3.03 -9.82
C ARG A 52 -6.19 3.94 -10.95
N ASP A 53 -6.69 3.32 -12.02
CA ASP A 53 -7.42 4.02 -13.07
C ASP A 53 -8.92 3.96 -12.73
N GLU A 54 -9.44 5.02 -12.10
CA GLU A 54 -10.83 5.08 -11.62
C GLU A 54 -11.87 4.88 -12.74
N ALA A 55 -11.54 5.26 -13.98
CA ALA A 55 -12.43 5.06 -15.12
C ALA A 55 -12.61 3.57 -15.48
N LYS A 56 -11.60 2.74 -15.20
CA LYS A 56 -11.57 1.31 -15.54
C LYS A 56 -11.88 0.40 -14.34
N ASP A 57 -11.48 0.80 -13.14
CA ASP A 57 -11.50 -0.04 -11.94
C ASP A 57 -12.52 0.49 -10.91
N LYS A 58 -13.81 0.26 -11.20
CA LYS A 58 -14.94 0.80 -10.42
C LYS A 58 -15.27 0.03 -9.13
N ASN A 59 -14.96 -1.26 -9.09
CA ASN A 59 -15.28 -2.15 -7.96
C ASN A 59 -14.00 -2.73 -7.35
N MET A 60 -13.18 -1.87 -6.76
CA MET A 60 -11.96 -2.30 -6.08
C MET A 60 -12.26 -2.71 -4.64
N GLN A 61 -11.64 -3.80 -4.19
CA GLN A 61 -11.55 -4.18 -2.79
C GLN A 61 -10.08 -4.23 -2.40
N VAL A 62 -9.72 -3.57 -1.29
CA VAL A 62 -8.37 -3.65 -0.75
C VAL A 62 -8.31 -4.78 0.28
N GLU A 63 -7.37 -5.69 0.09
CA GLU A 63 -7.05 -6.74 1.06
C GLU A 63 -5.63 -6.55 1.56
N MET A 64 -5.45 -6.69 2.87
CA MET A 64 -4.16 -6.45 3.50
C MET A 64 -3.86 -7.50 4.57
N GLY A 65 -2.60 -7.90 4.60
CA GLY A 65 -2.01 -8.68 5.68
C GLY A 65 -0.81 -7.94 6.26
N TRP A 66 -0.51 -8.19 7.52
CA TRP A 66 0.65 -7.64 8.19
C TRP A 66 1.39 -8.70 9.00
N VAL A 67 2.64 -8.41 9.30
CA VAL A 67 3.46 -9.19 10.22
C VAL A 67 4.46 -8.26 10.88
N GLY A 68 4.65 -8.40 12.18
CA GLY A 68 5.61 -7.59 12.92
C GLY A 68 5.51 -7.81 14.42
N LYS A 69 6.04 -6.85 15.19
CA LYS A 69 6.00 -6.89 16.67
C LYS A 69 4.56 -6.96 17.18
N ASN A 70 3.64 -6.22 16.56
CA ASN A 70 2.23 -6.15 16.95
C ASN A 70 1.47 -7.46 16.73
N THR A 71 2.02 -8.39 15.94
CA THR A 71 1.40 -9.68 15.63
C THR A 71 2.18 -10.87 16.20
N ASP A 72 3.13 -10.61 17.10
CA ASP A 72 4.03 -11.63 17.67
C ASP A 72 4.75 -12.43 16.57
N GLY A 73 5.17 -11.73 15.51
CA GLY A 73 5.87 -12.34 14.36
C GLY A 73 5.01 -13.25 13.48
N LYS A 74 3.69 -13.33 13.72
CA LYS A 74 2.78 -14.15 12.92
C LYS A 74 2.07 -13.29 11.88
N HIS A 75 1.91 -13.83 10.67
CA HIS A 75 1.09 -13.18 9.65
C HIS A 75 -0.38 -13.17 10.08
N GLN A 76 -1.02 -12.02 9.98
CA GLN A 76 -2.44 -11.84 10.29
C GLN A 76 -3.07 -10.93 9.24
N SER A 77 -4.34 -11.16 8.91
CA SER A 77 -5.12 -10.20 8.13
C SER A 77 -5.33 -8.93 8.92
N VAL A 78 -5.23 -7.78 8.25
CA VAL A 78 -5.56 -6.49 8.86
C VAL A 78 -7.07 -6.45 9.11
N PRO A 79 -7.54 -6.08 10.32
CA PRO A 79 -8.95 -5.90 10.60
C PRO A 79 -9.63 -4.96 9.59
N ARG A 80 -10.83 -5.34 9.13
CA ARG A 80 -11.57 -4.59 8.09
C ARG A 80 -11.82 -3.13 8.46
N ASP A 81 -12.02 -2.84 9.73
CA ASP A 81 -12.27 -1.47 10.19
C ASP A 81 -11.03 -0.58 10.02
N ILE A 82 -9.83 -1.15 10.20
CA ILE A 82 -8.57 -0.43 9.96
C ILE A 82 -8.38 -0.19 8.46
N VAL A 83 -8.69 -1.17 7.62
CA VAL A 83 -8.64 -1.00 6.15
C VAL A 83 -9.60 0.09 5.70
N LYS A 84 -10.84 0.12 6.20
CA LYS A 84 -11.82 1.18 5.89
C LYS A 84 -11.37 2.57 6.34
N GLN A 85 -10.76 2.67 7.52
CA GLN A 85 -10.20 3.93 8.01
C GLN A 85 -9.04 4.39 7.12
N ALA A 86 -8.18 3.46 6.69
CA ALA A 86 -7.10 3.75 5.74
C ALA A 86 -7.62 4.19 4.37
N GLU A 87 -8.68 3.56 3.85
CA GLU A 87 -9.35 3.99 2.61
C GLU A 87 -9.93 5.40 2.73
N THR A 88 -10.57 5.72 3.85
CA THR A 88 -11.14 7.05 4.09
C THR A 88 -10.05 8.11 4.16
N TRP A 89 -8.98 7.82 4.92
CA TRP A 89 -7.82 8.70 5.04
C TRP A 89 -7.14 8.92 3.69
N ALA A 90 -6.94 7.85 2.91
CA ALA A 90 -6.29 7.91 1.62
C ALA A 90 -7.10 8.72 0.60
N LYS A 91 -8.42 8.56 0.57
CA LYS A 91 -9.30 9.37 -0.29
C LYS A 91 -9.24 10.86 0.07
N ALA A 92 -9.36 11.18 1.36
CA ALA A 92 -9.24 12.56 1.83
C ALA A 92 -7.88 13.17 1.46
N LYS A 93 -6.79 12.38 1.57
CA LYS A 93 -5.46 12.82 1.16
C LYS A 93 -5.34 13.12 -0.33
N LEU A 94 -5.93 12.29 -1.19
CA LEU A 94 -5.93 12.52 -2.63
C LEU A 94 -6.77 13.75 -3.00
N GLU A 95 -7.91 13.95 -2.35
CA GLU A 95 -8.73 15.15 -2.54
C GLU A 95 -7.99 16.43 -2.10
N GLU A 96 -7.25 16.38 -0.99
CA GLU A 96 -6.39 17.49 -0.54
C GLU A 96 -5.30 17.80 -1.57
N ASP A 97 -4.58 16.79 -2.04
CA ASP A 97 -3.50 16.95 -3.03
C ASP A 97 -4.05 17.53 -4.36
N ASP A 98 -5.25 17.13 -4.79
CA ASP A 98 -5.93 17.65 -5.99
C ASP A 98 -6.43 19.10 -5.84
N MET A 99 -6.70 19.57 -4.61
CA MET A 99 -7.12 20.95 -4.33
C MET A 99 -5.94 21.91 -4.16
N GLU A 100 -4.75 21.40 -3.87
CA GLU A 100 -3.51 22.18 -3.71
C GLU A 100 -2.77 22.42 -5.05
N GLU A 101 -3.15 21.72 -6.13
CA GLU A 101 -2.74 21.99 -7.53
C GLU A 101 -3.60 23.06 -8.23
#